data_AF-A0AAT9J1N6-F1
#
_entry.id   AF-A0AAT9J1N6-F1
#
_cell.length_a   1.000
_cell.length_b   1.000
_cell.length_c   1.000
_cell.angle_alpha   90.00
_cell.angle_beta   90.00
_cell.angle_gamma   90.00
#
_symmetry.space_group_name_H-M   'P 1'
#
loop_
_entity.id
_entity.type
_entity.pdbx_description
1 polymer ?
#
loop_
_entity_poly.entity_id
_entity_poly.type
_entity_poly.pdbx_seq_one_letter_code
_entity_poly.pdbx_strand_id
1 'polypeptide(L)' 'MKFSSPVQSAEGLTSYAKVNRIRPWSVALNILEGLLGLLGVVVLILVIRAGSFEKAGLIIDQTLGSVTNSVEKLTPHR' A
#
# COMPACT_ATOMS: atom_id res chain seq x y z
N MET A 1 -40.20 6.43 55.91
CA MET A 1 -39.74 7.11 54.68
C MET A 1 -38.64 6.26 54.08
N LYS A 2 -38.83 5.76 52.86
CA LYS A 2 -37.90 4.84 52.19
C LYS A 2 -37.16 5.66 51.14
N PHE A 3 -35.89 5.99 51.41
CA PHE A 3 -35.05 6.68 50.45
C PHE A 3 -34.71 5.69 49.32
N SER A 4 -35.22 5.98 48.13
CA SER A 4 -34.83 5.29 46.90
C SER A 4 -33.45 5.83 46.53
N SER A 5 -32.43 4.97 46.64
CA SER A 5 -31.10 5.28 46.13
C SER A 5 -31.20 5.68 44.66
N PRO A 6 -30.58 6.78 44.21
CA PRO A 6 -30.49 7.04 42.78
C PRO A 6 -29.68 5.89 42.19
N VAL A 7 -30.32 5.08 41.34
CA VAL A 7 -29.59 4.18 40.44
C VAL A 7 -28.78 5.11 39.57
N GLN A 8 -27.51 5.24 39.94
CA GLN A 8 -26.51 6.00 39.22
C GLN A 8 -26.48 5.43 37.81
N SER A 9 -27.09 6.13 36.86
CA SER A 9 -26.92 5.84 35.44
C SER A 9 -25.42 5.75 35.20
N ALA A 10 -24.95 4.60 34.73
CA ALA A 10 -23.60 4.44 34.22
C ALA A 10 -23.49 5.18 32.88
N GLU A 11 -23.67 6.50 32.92
CA GLU A 11 -23.29 7.40 31.84
C GLU A 11 -21.76 7.42 31.82
N GLY A 12 -21.14 6.60 30.96
CA GLY A 12 -19.74 6.85 30.59
C GLY A 12 -18.76 5.67 30.51
N LEU A 13 -19.18 4.41 30.33
CA LEU A 13 -18.21 3.30 30.14
C LEU A 13 -18.40 2.44 28.89
N THR A 14 -19.36 2.77 28.02
CA THR A 14 -19.44 2.17 26.68
C THR A 14 -19.28 3.24 25.61
N SER A 15 -18.22 4.04 25.74
CA SER A 15 -17.56 4.52 24.53
C SER A 15 -17.04 3.27 23.83
N TYR A 16 -17.88 2.70 22.96
CA TYR A 16 -17.47 1.73 21.96
C TYR A 16 -16.53 2.48 21.02
N ALA A 17 -15.30 2.74 21.48
CA ALA A 17 -14.20 3.15 20.65
C ALA A 17 -14.18 2.13 19.52
N LYS A 18 -14.61 2.57 18.33
CA LYS A 18 -14.72 1.74 17.15
C LYS A 18 -13.32 1.22 16.90
N VAL A 19 -13.03 0.00 17.37
CA VAL A 19 -11.73 -0.64 17.17
C VAL A 19 -11.65 -0.84 15.67
N ASN A 20 -10.96 0.09 15.01
CA ASN A 20 -10.64 0.01 13.59
C ASN A 20 -9.69 -1.17 13.46
N ARG A 21 -10.23 -2.39 13.39
CA ARG A 21 -9.44 -3.59 13.14
C ARG A 21 -8.77 -3.37 11.81
N ILE A 22 -7.48 -3.05 11.85
CA ILE A 22 -6.62 -2.96 10.69
C ILE A 22 -6.81 -4.28 9.96
N ARG A 23 -7.47 -4.24 8.80
CA ARG A 23 -7.70 -5.43 7.98
C ARG A 23 -6.40 -5.64 7.22
N PRO A 24 -5.52 -6.57 7.61
CA PRO A 24 -4.19 -6.70 7.02
C PRO A 24 -4.27 -6.93 5.50
N TRP A 25 -5.32 -7.63 5.06
CA TRP A 25 -5.63 -7.82 3.65
C TRP A 25 -5.91 -6.50 2.90
N SER A 26 -6.69 -5.59 3.50
CA SER A 26 -6.97 -4.29 2.90
C SER A 26 -5.73 -3.41 2.84
N VAL A 27 -4.84 -3.51 3.83
CA VAL A 27 -3.56 -2.79 3.83
C VAL A 27 -2.66 -3.32 2.72
N ALA A 28 -2.55 -4.65 2.58
CA ALA A 28 -1.77 -5.27 1.51
C ALA A 28 -2.28 -4.88 0.12
N LEU A 29 -3.59 -4.86 -0.09
CA LEU A 29 -4.19 -4.41 -1.36
C LEU A 29 -3.92 -2.93 -1.64
N ASN A 30 -4.07 -2.05 -0.64
CA ASN A 30 -3.77 -0.62 -0.82
C ASN A 30 -2.30 -0.38 -1.17
N ILE A 31 -1.38 -1.14 -0.55
CA ILE A 31 0.04 -1.06 -0.89
C ILE A 31 0.27 -1.52 -2.33
N LEU A 32 -0.33 -2.65 -2.73
CA LEU A 32 -0.22 -3.17 -4.08
C LEU A 32 -0.77 -2.19 -5.12
N GLU A 33 -1.94 -1.61 -4.84
CA GLU A 33 -2.58 -0.59 -5.69
C GLU A 33 -1.72 0.66 -5.79
N GLY A 34 -1.16 1.14 -4.67
CA GLY A 34 -0.23 2.26 -4.66
C GLY A 34 1.02 2.00 -5.50
N LEU A 35 1.59 0.79 -5.41
CA LEU A 35 2.73 0.37 -6.23
C LEU A 35 2.38 0.30 -7.72
N LEU A 36 1.25 -0.29 -8.07
CA LEU A 36 0.74 -0.35 -9.45
C LEU A 36 0.50 1.04 -10.02
N GLY A 37 -0.10 1.94 -9.23
CA GLY A 37 -0.30 3.33 -9.63
C GLY A 37 1.02 4.06 -9.88
N LEU A 38 2.01 3.85 -9.02
CA LEU A 38 3.33 4.46 -9.16
C LEU A 38 4.07 3.94 -10.41
N LEU A 39 3.99 2.63 -10.68
CA LEU A 39 4.48 2.04 -11.93
C LEU A 39 3.81 2.65 -13.16
N GLY A 40 2.49 2.83 -13.12
CA GLY A 40 1.73 3.49 -14.18
C GLY A 40 2.22 4.91 -14.46
N VAL A 41 2.50 5.70 -13.42
CA VAL A 41 3.04 7.06 -13.56
C VAL A 41 4.43 7.05 -14.19
N VAL A 42 5.32 6.14 -13.78
CA VAL A 42 6.67 6.01 -14.35
C VAL A 42 6.60 5.67 -15.84
N VAL A 43 5.74 4.71 -16.22
CA VAL A 43 5.54 4.35 -17.63
C VAL A 43 5.00 5.55 -18.41
N LEU A 44 4.02 6.27 -17.87
CA LEU A 44 3.47 7.46 -18.52
C LEU A 44 4.54 8.54 -18.77
N ILE A 45 5.40 8.81 -17.77
CA ILE A 45 6.51 9.75 -17.91
C ILE A 45 7.48 9.29 -19.02
N LEU A 46 7.81 8.00 -19.06
CA LEU A 46 8.69 7.45 -20.09
C LEU A 46 8.08 7.55 -21.48
N VAL A 47 6.78 7.31 -21.61
CA VAL A 47 6.05 7.43 -22.89
C VAL A 47 6.03 8.89 -23.36
N ILE A 48 5.71 9.84 -22.47
CA ILE A 48 5.73 11.27 -22.79
C ILE A 48 7.15 11.70 -23.21
N ARG A 49 8.19 11.24 -22.51
CA ARG A 49 9.58 11.62 -22.78
C ARG A 49 10.13 10.97 -24.06
N ALA A 50 9.81 9.71 -24.31
CA ALA A 50 10.32 8.96 -25.45
C ALA A 50 9.51 9.23 -26.73
N GLY A 51 8.28 9.76 -26.60
CA GLY A 51 7.36 10.04 -27.70
C GLY A 51 6.81 8.79 -28.40
N SER A 52 7.15 7.59 -27.92
CA SER A 52 6.67 6.31 -28.43
C SER A 52 6.69 5.25 -27.32
N PHE A 53 5.64 4.43 -27.27
CA PHE A 53 5.55 3.28 -26.37
C PHE A 53 6.66 2.25 -26.61
N GLU A 54 7.10 2.09 -27.85
CA GLU A 54 8.13 1.12 -28.22
C GLU A 54 9.49 1.48 -27.61
N LYS A 55 9.84 2.78 -27.66
CA LYS A 55 11.07 3.29 -27.03
C LYS A 55 10.99 3.27 -25.50
N ALA A 56 9.83 3.59 -24.92
CA ALA A 56 9.60 3.49 -23.49
C ALA A 56 9.73 2.03 -23.01
N GLY A 57 9.16 1.08 -23.75
CA GLY A 57 9.28 -0.35 -23.48
C GLY A 57 10.74 -0.83 -23.50
N LEU A 58 11.51 -0.45 -24.53
CA LEU A 58 12.94 -0.79 -24.61
C LEU A 58 13.74 -0.25 -23.40
N ILE A 59 13.46 0.97 -22.94
CA ILE A 59 14.13 1.54 -21.77
C ILE A 59 13.76 0.74 -20.51
N ILE A 60 12.49 0.35 -20.36
CA ILE A 60 12.04 -0.47 -19.23
C ILE A 60 12.72 -1.84 -19.26
N ASP A 61 12.76 -2.51 -20.41
CA ASP A 61 13.37 -3.83 -20.55
C ASP A 61 14.88 -3.80 -20.25
N GLN A 62 15.59 -2.79 -20.76
CA GLN A 62 17.01 -2.61 -20.45
C GLN A 62 17.24 -2.36 -18.96
N THR A 63 16.39 -1.55 -18.33
CA THR A 63 16.48 -1.25 -16.90
C THR A 63 16.18 -2.48 -16.06
N LEU A 64 15.14 -3.25 -16.40
CA LEU A 64 14.81 -4.51 -15.74
C LEU A 64 15.95 -5.51 -15.87
N GLY A 65 16.49 -5.71 -17.06
CA GLY A 65 17.62 -6.60 -17.30
C GLY A 65 18.87 -6.22 -16.49
N SER A 66 19.13 -4.92 -16.30
CA SER A 66 20.24 -4.45 -15.46
C SER A 66 20.00 -4.74 -13.97
N VAL A 67 18.77 -4.53 -13.50
CA VAL A 67 18.38 -4.80 -12.11
C VAL A 67 18.43 -6.30 -11.83
N THR A 68 17.89 -7.16 -12.69
CA THR A 68 17.93 -8.62 -12.49
C THR A 68 19.35 -9.14 -12.44
N ASN A 69 20.22 -8.70 -13.37
CA ASN A 69 21.64 -9.04 -13.35
C ASN A 69 22.36 -8.56 -12.06
N SER A 70 21.95 -7.41 -11.53
CA SER A 70 22.52 -6.87 -10.28
C SER A 70 22.01 -7.63 -9.06
N VAL A 71 20.74 -8.03 -9.05
CA VAL A 71 20.14 -8.87 -8.01
C VAL A 71 20.77 -10.25 -8.03
N GLU A 72 20.93 -10.89 -9.18
CA GLU A 72 21.63 -12.18 -9.31
C GLU A 72 23.07 -12.11 -8.79
N LYS A 73 23.77 -10.99 -9.00
CA LYS A 73 25.10 -10.77 -8.41
C LYS A 73 25.08 -10.59 -6.89
N LEU A 74 24.01 -10.02 -6.34
CA LEU A 74 23.85 -9.74 -4.91
C LEU A 74 23.29 -10.94 -4.13
N THR A 75 22.55 -11.83 -4.79
CA THR A 75 22.17 -13.16 -4.30
C THR A 75 23.00 -14.21 -5.04
N PRO A 76 24.31 -14.35 -4.74
CA PRO A 76 25.08 -15.44 -5.28
C PRO A 76 24.38 -16.74 -4.86
N HIS A 77 24.15 -17.61 -5.84
CA HIS A 77 23.53 -18.91 -5.68
C HIS A 77 23.89 -19.55 -4.34
N ARG A 78 22.86 -19.87 -3.54
CA ARG A 78 22.95 -20.99 -2.60
C ARG A 78 22.90 -22.28 -3.40
#